data_AF-A0A9Q1GDD8-F1
#
_entry.id   AF-A0A9Q1GDD8-F1
#
_cell.length_a   1.000
_cell.length_b   1.000
_cell.length_c   1.000
_cell.angle_alpha   90.00
_cell.angle_beta   90.00
_cell.angle_gamma   90.00
#
_symmetry.space_group_name_H-M   'P 1'
#
loop_
_entity.id
_entity.type
_entity.pdbx_description
1 polymer ?
#
loop_
_entity_poly.entity_id
_entity_poly.type
_entity_poly.pdbx_seq_one_letter_code
_entity_poly.pdbx_strand_id
1 'polypeptide(L)'
;MTKAVVNEGVNTVMGSRVAQLVSTGVDTALSTSETLVDQYLPLTKEELEVEMKALKGFDAAAGKPSYYVRLGSLSSKLRKRAYNQAVAKVRDAKQRSQESISELHHTVDLIEYARKNIDGANQKMHEKLNSWVEWKTEGQEEDASEAVQIESRTLAIARKLTHQLQTTCLTLVSSLQGLPQNIEEQAQSAAQSATEIYSNFNKASAFKDLSDGMLTSSKSQLGKMKDSLDGVMDYLVNNTPLNWLVGPFYPRLAPAPHSSESNGQEKSPSPEAEMKPLNYPQ
;
A
#
# COMPACT_ATOMS: atom_id res chain seq x y z
N MET A 1 43.83 53.32 7.01
CA MET A 1 43.54 52.15 6.13
C MET A 1 43.82 50.85 6.88
N THR A 2 42.90 50.40 7.75
CA THR A 2 43.15 49.22 8.63
C THR A 2 41.94 48.28 8.75
N LYS A 3 41.01 48.31 7.78
CA LYS A 3 39.84 47.42 7.74
C LYS A 3 39.92 46.31 6.68
N ALA A 4 40.88 46.38 5.75
CA ALA A 4 40.99 45.41 4.67
C ALA A 4 41.73 44.12 5.06
N VAL A 5 42.71 44.19 5.97
CA VAL A 5 43.60 43.04 6.30
C VAL A 5 42.92 42.00 7.21
N VAL A 6 41.91 42.39 8.00
CA VAL A 6 41.23 41.45 8.91
C VAL A 6 40.20 40.58 8.17
N ASN A 7 39.66 41.04 7.04
CA ASN A 7 38.65 40.28 6.29
C ASN A 7 39.25 39.18 5.39
N GLU A 8 40.55 39.26 5.11
CA GLU A 8 41.27 38.31 4.25
C GLU A 8 41.61 37.01 5.02
N GLY A 9 41.94 37.12 6.32
CA GLY A 9 42.29 35.96 7.16
C GLY A 9 41.12 35.01 7.45
N VAL A 10 39.87 35.51 7.49
CA VAL A 10 38.69 34.66 7.76
C VAL A 10 38.31 33.82 6.53
N ASN A 11 38.56 34.32 5.32
CA ASN A 11 38.26 33.61 4.08
C ASN A 11 39.32 32.53 3.76
N THR A 12 40.57 32.71 4.20
CA THR A 12 41.67 31.74 3.99
C THR A 12 41.52 30.47 4.83
N VAL A 13 40.95 30.55 6.04
CA VAL A 13 40.77 29.37 6.92
C VAL A 13 39.76 28.38 6.33
N MET A 14 38.71 28.88 5.66
CA MET A 14 37.70 28.05 4.99
C MET A 14 38.25 27.36 3.73
N GLY A 15 39.28 27.94 3.10
CA GLY A 15 40.00 27.35 1.95
C GLY A 15 41.24 26.52 2.30
N SER A 16 41.54 26.32 3.60
CA SER A 16 42.73 25.59 4.03
C SER A 16 42.66 24.12 3.63
N ARG A 17 43.80 23.54 3.20
CA ARG A 17 43.93 22.10 2.91
C ARG A 17 43.50 21.22 4.09
N VAL A 18 43.70 21.69 5.32
CA VAL A 18 43.25 20.97 6.53
C VAL A 18 41.73 21.01 6.65
N ALA A 19 41.09 22.15 6.39
CA ALA A 19 39.63 22.28 6.38
C ALA A 19 39.00 21.42 5.28
N GLN A 20 39.60 21.38 4.09
CA GLN A 20 39.18 20.51 3.00
C GLN A 20 39.35 19.03 3.34
N LEU A 21 40.49 18.62 3.92
CA LEU A 21 40.74 17.24 4.34
C LEU A 21 39.74 16.77 5.41
N VAL A 22 39.41 17.62 6.39
CA VAL A 22 38.39 17.33 7.40
C VAL A 22 37.01 17.22 6.77
N SER A 23 36.64 18.14 5.87
CA SER A 23 35.36 18.06 5.13
C SER A 23 35.30 16.76 4.34
N THR A 24 36.31 16.45 3.54
CA THR A 24 36.35 15.23 2.73
C THR A 24 36.40 13.96 3.56
N GLY A 25 37.05 13.99 4.72
CA GLY A 25 37.11 12.85 5.64
C GLY A 25 35.75 12.56 6.27
N VAL A 26 35.04 13.61 6.68
CA VAL A 26 33.65 13.51 7.15
C VAL A 26 32.73 13.05 6.03
N ASP A 27 32.87 13.58 4.82
CA ASP A 27 32.06 13.19 3.65
C ASP A 27 32.33 11.73 3.25
N THR A 28 33.58 11.27 3.32
CA THR A 28 33.95 9.89 3.01
C THR A 28 33.43 8.92 4.06
N ALA A 29 33.53 9.25 5.36
CA ALA A 29 32.97 8.44 6.44
C ALA A 29 31.43 8.38 6.39
N LEU A 30 30.79 9.49 6.00
CA LEU A 30 29.35 9.52 5.74
C LEU A 30 29.00 8.65 4.52
N SER A 31 29.80 8.69 3.45
CA SER A 31 29.60 7.88 2.26
C SER A 31 29.80 6.38 2.51
N THR A 32 30.74 5.98 3.37
CA THR A 32 30.96 4.56 3.72
C THR A 32 29.91 4.04 4.71
N SER A 33 29.48 4.88 5.66
CA SER A 33 28.33 4.58 6.51
C SER A 33 27.05 4.45 5.67
N GLU A 34 26.90 5.27 4.64
CA GLU A 34 25.77 5.21 3.70
C GLU A 34 25.75 3.94 2.85
N THR A 35 26.88 3.53 2.27
CA THR A 35 26.92 2.28 1.48
C THR A 35 26.63 1.05 2.33
N LEU A 36 27.06 1.05 3.59
CA LEU A 36 26.67 0.02 4.55
C LEU A 36 25.19 0.11 4.91
N VAL A 37 24.63 1.31 5.06
CA VAL A 37 23.18 1.49 5.24
C VAL A 37 22.44 0.89 4.04
N ASP A 38 22.80 1.19 2.79
CA ASP A 38 22.19 0.60 1.59
C ASP A 38 22.19 -0.93 1.57
N GLN A 39 23.22 -1.57 2.14
CA GLN A 39 23.31 -3.03 2.30
C GLN A 39 22.24 -3.60 3.26
N TYR A 40 21.84 -2.82 4.28
CA TYR A 40 20.88 -3.20 5.33
C TYR A 40 19.52 -2.52 5.19
N LEU A 41 19.32 -1.69 4.16
CA LEU A 41 18.11 -0.91 3.97
C LEU A 41 16.92 -1.77 3.49
N PRO A 42 15.69 -1.34 3.84
CA PRO A 42 14.47 -2.00 3.39
C PRO A 42 14.42 -2.08 1.86
N LEU A 43 14.11 -3.28 1.39
CA LEU A 43 14.01 -3.63 -0.03
C LEU A 43 13.04 -2.67 -0.72
N THR A 44 13.37 -2.32 -1.97
CA THR A 44 12.37 -1.75 -2.90
C THR A 44 11.22 -2.75 -3.07
N LYS A 45 10.04 -2.31 -3.52
CA LYS A 45 8.86 -3.21 -3.60
C LYS A 45 9.16 -4.45 -4.45
N GLU A 46 9.93 -4.25 -5.50
CA GLU A 46 10.37 -5.24 -6.47
C GLU A 46 11.30 -6.27 -5.82
N GLU A 47 12.25 -5.82 -5.00
CA GLU A 47 13.15 -6.70 -4.26
C GLU A 47 12.39 -7.45 -3.13
N LEU A 48 11.44 -6.79 -2.45
CA LEU A 48 10.64 -7.41 -1.37
C LEU A 48 9.73 -8.52 -1.92
N GLU A 49 9.10 -8.29 -3.08
CA GLU A 49 8.30 -9.30 -3.77
C GLU A 49 9.15 -10.46 -4.25
N VAL A 50 10.38 -10.21 -4.73
CA VAL A 50 11.34 -11.25 -5.09
C VAL A 50 11.78 -12.06 -3.86
N GLU A 51 12.05 -11.42 -2.73
CA GLU A 51 12.42 -12.11 -1.48
C GLU A 51 11.24 -12.92 -0.92
N MET A 52 10.03 -12.36 -0.92
CA MET A 52 8.80 -13.07 -0.49
C MET A 52 8.44 -14.23 -1.42
N LYS A 53 8.69 -14.09 -2.73
CA LYS A 53 8.47 -15.16 -3.72
C LYS A 53 9.55 -16.25 -3.63
N ALA A 54 10.80 -15.88 -3.35
CA ALA A 54 11.90 -16.83 -3.12
C ALA A 54 11.72 -17.63 -1.81
N LEU A 55 11.12 -17.02 -0.79
CA LEU A 55 10.78 -17.68 0.48
C LEU A 55 9.52 -18.54 0.41
N LYS A 56 8.77 -18.53 -0.70
CA LYS A 56 7.54 -19.33 -0.86
C LYS A 56 7.80 -20.86 -0.94
N GLY A 57 9.07 -21.29 -0.91
CA GLY A 57 9.49 -22.68 -0.75
C GLY A 57 9.89 -23.09 0.68
N PHE A 58 9.88 -22.17 1.65
CA PHE A 58 10.16 -22.46 3.05
C PHE A 58 9.00 -21.91 3.89
N ASP A 59 8.29 -22.80 4.58
CA ASP A 59 7.20 -22.46 5.48
C ASP A 59 7.69 -21.57 6.63
N ALA A 60 7.63 -20.25 6.43
CA ALA A 60 7.98 -19.22 7.40
C ALA A 60 7.09 -17.98 7.21
N ALA A 61 5.78 -18.20 7.13
CA ALA A 61 4.79 -17.13 7.01
C ALA A 61 4.41 -16.46 8.35
N ALA A 62 5.01 -16.86 9.47
CA ALA A 62 4.78 -16.26 10.79
C ALA A 62 6.10 -15.85 11.44
N GLY A 63 6.39 -14.55 11.54
CA GLY A 63 7.35 -14.05 12.53
C GLY A 63 8.56 -13.25 12.06
N LYS A 64 8.54 -12.61 10.87
CA LYS A 64 9.52 -11.51 10.65
C LYS A 64 9.03 -10.27 11.42
N PRO A 65 9.75 -9.78 12.46
CA PRO A 65 9.34 -8.59 13.18
C PRO A 65 9.33 -7.40 12.22
N SER A 66 8.18 -6.73 12.11
CA SER A 66 8.04 -5.51 11.33
C SER A 66 8.14 -4.30 12.26
N TYR A 67 8.82 -3.25 11.82
CA TYR A 67 8.96 -2.02 12.60
C TYR A 67 8.61 -0.80 11.76
N TYR A 68 8.23 0.26 12.46
CA TYR A 68 7.89 1.56 11.89
C TYR A 68 8.84 2.62 12.44
N VAL A 69 9.19 3.60 11.62
CA VAL A 69 10.16 4.64 12.00
C VAL A 69 9.65 6.01 11.62
N ARG A 70 9.89 7.01 12.48
CA ARG A 70 9.62 8.41 12.17
C ARG A 70 10.65 8.94 11.19
N LEU A 71 10.23 9.65 10.14
CA LEU A 71 11.14 10.21 9.14
C LEU A 71 12.25 11.10 9.73
N GLY A 72 11.96 11.82 10.81
CA GLY A 72 12.91 12.68 11.52
C GLY A 72 14.06 11.93 12.19
N SER A 73 13.83 10.68 12.59
CA SER A 73 14.84 9.81 13.23
C SER A 73 15.83 9.20 12.23
N LEU A 74 15.57 9.35 10.93
CA LEU A 74 16.39 8.78 9.86
C LEU A 74 17.47 9.78 9.39
N SER A 75 18.61 9.25 8.93
CA SER A 75 19.63 10.03 8.21
C SER A 75 19.04 10.64 6.92
N SER A 76 19.67 11.68 6.36
CA SER A 76 19.12 12.41 5.20
C SER A 76 18.79 11.51 4.00
N LYS A 77 19.65 10.54 3.69
CA LYS A 77 19.48 9.64 2.55
C LYS A 77 18.44 8.56 2.81
N LEU A 78 18.46 7.95 4.00
CA LEU A 78 17.45 6.99 4.41
C LEU A 78 16.08 7.64 4.50
N ARG A 79 15.99 8.86 5.07
CA ARG A 79 14.78 9.66 5.07
C ARG A 79 14.23 9.86 3.67
N LYS A 80 15.07 10.28 2.71
CA LYS A 80 14.65 10.48 1.31
C LYS A 80 14.09 9.20 0.69
N ARG A 81 14.75 8.06 0.88
CA ARG A 81 14.31 6.76 0.35
C ARG A 81 13.00 6.29 1.00
N ALA A 82 12.94 6.31 2.33
CA ALA A 82 11.76 5.93 3.10
C ALA A 82 10.55 6.81 2.78
N TYR A 83 10.78 8.12 2.64
CA TYR A 83 9.78 9.08 2.21
C TYR A 83 9.26 8.75 0.80
N ASN A 84 10.15 8.57 -0.19
CA ASN A 84 9.74 8.24 -1.56
C ASN A 84 8.93 6.94 -1.62
N GLN A 85 9.35 5.91 -0.87
CA GLN A 85 8.62 4.64 -0.80
C GLN A 85 7.24 4.81 -0.13
N ALA A 86 7.15 5.58 0.94
CA ALA A 86 5.89 5.85 1.63
C ALA A 86 4.93 6.66 0.74
N VAL A 87 5.42 7.71 0.08
CA VAL A 87 4.64 8.51 -0.87
C VAL A 87 4.17 7.67 -2.05
N ALA A 88 5.00 6.75 -2.57
CA ALA A 88 4.59 5.82 -3.62
C ALA A 88 3.46 4.90 -3.14
N LYS A 89 3.53 4.36 -1.92
CA LYS A 89 2.43 3.56 -1.35
C LYS A 89 1.13 4.36 -1.22
N VAL A 90 1.20 5.60 -0.76
CA VAL A 90 0.02 6.48 -0.65
C VAL A 90 -0.54 6.81 -2.04
N ARG A 91 0.32 7.09 -3.02
CA ARG A 91 -0.07 7.32 -4.42
C ARG A 91 -0.80 6.11 -5.00
N ASP A 92 -0.29 4.90 -4.79
CA ASP A 92 -0.92 3.68 -5.30
C ASP A 92 -2.27 3.43 -4.62
N ALA A 93 -2.36 3.69 -3.32
CA ALA A 93 -3.63 3.58 -2.60
C ALA A 93 -4.65 4.62 -3.08
N LYS A 94 -4.23 5.87 -3.30
CA LYS A 94 -5.06 6.90 -3.93
C LYS A 94 -5.55 6.44 -5.30
N GLN A 95 -4.67 5.96 -6.18
CA GLN A 95 -5.04 5.51 -7.53
C GLN A 95 -6.09 4.40 -7.48
N ARG A 96 -5.87 3.36 -6.65
CA ARG A 96 -6.84 2.27 -6.46
C ARG A 96 -8.18 2.76 -5.92
N SER A 97 -8.15 3.70 -4.97
CA SER A 97 -9.38 4.34 -4.47
C SER A 97 -10.11 5.11 -5.57
N GLN A 98 -9.40 5.86 -6.42
CA GLN A 98 -10.01 6.62 -7.53
C GLN A 98 -10.65 5.71 -8.59
N GLU A 99 -10.00 4.59 -8.91
CA GLU A 99 -10.56 3.56 -9.79
C GLU A 99 -11.85 2.99 -9.20
N SER A 100 -11.80 2.57 -7.92
CA SER A 100 -12.98 2.06 -7.21
C SER A 100 -14.10 3.10 -7.10
N ILE A 101 -13.77 4.38 -6.89
CA ILE A 101 -14.73 5.49 -6.86
C ILE A 101 -15.41 5.65 -8.22
N SER A 102 -14.65 5.59 -9.31
CA SER A 102 -15.18 5.77 -10.67
C SER A 102 -16.09 4.62 -11.07
N GLU A 103 -15.67 3.39 -10.81
CA GLU A 103 -16.49 2.18 -11.05
C GLU A 103 -17.75 2.18 -10.18
N LEU A 104 -17.64 2.61 -8.92
CA LEU A 104 -18.79 2.70 -8.04
C LEU A 104 -19.75 3.80 -8.48
N HIS A 105 -19.26 4.97 -8.92
CA HIS A 105 -20.13 6.02 -9.47
C HIS A 105 -20.97 5.47 -10.63
N HIS A 106 -20.33 4.79 -11.58
CA HIS A 106 -21.03 4.14 -12.68
C HIS A 106 -22.04 3.09 -12.20
N THR A 107 -21.67 2.27 -11.22
CA THR A 107 -22.58 1.27 -10.63
C THR A 107 -23.79 1.91 -9.95
N VAL A 108 -23.59 3.03 -9.25
CA VAL A 108 -24.68 3.81 -8.63
C VAL A 108 -25.60 4.40 -9.70
N ASP A 109 -25.05 4.92 -10.80
CA ASP A 109 -25.83 5.43 -11.94
C ASP A 109 -26.69 4.33 -12.57
N LEU A 110 -26.14 3.12 -12.73
CA LEU A 110 -26.89 1.96 -13.25
C LEU A 110 -28.04 1.56 -12.32
N ILE A 111 -27.80 1.53 -11.01
CA ILE A 111 -28.84 1.23 -10.02
C ILE A 111 -29.93 2.31 -10.06
N GLU A 112 -29.56 3.58 -10.11
CA GLU A 112 -30.50 4.70 -10.18
C GLU A 112 -31.34 4.65 -11.46
N TYR A 113 -30.71 4.38 -12.60
CA TYR A 113 -31.39 4.22 -13.89
C TYR A 113 -32.39 3.06 -13.87
N ALA A 114 -31.95 1.88 -13.41
CA ALA A 114 -32.80 0.69 -13.33
C ALA A 114 -34.02 0.94 -12.43
N ARG A 115 -33.82 1.58 -11.27
CA ARG A 115 -34.91 1.95 -10.36
C ARG A 115 -35.91 2.88 -11.00
N LYS A 116 -35.46 4.00 -11.58
CA LYS A 116 -36.35 4.97 -12.24
C LYS A 116 -37.14 4.36 -13.38
N ASN A 117 -36.54 3.43 -14.13
CA ASN A 117 -37.23 2.73 -15.20
C ASN A 117 -38.33 1.79 -14.66
N ILE A 118 -38.04 1.02 -13.61
CA ILE A 118 -39.02 0.14 -12.95
C ILE A 118 -40.15 0.97 -12.31
N ASP A 119 -39.80 2.03 -11.58
CA ASP A 119 -40.77 2.91 -10.92
C ASP A 119 -41.65 3.64 -11.93
N GLY A 120 -41.08 4.13 -13.04
CA GLY A 120 -41.81 4.77 -14.13
C GLY A 120 -42.72 3.81 -14.90
N ALA A 121 -42.27 2.57 -15.15
CA ALA A 121 -43.09 1.53 -15.74
C ALA A 121 -44.27 1.15 -14.82
N ASN A 122 -43.99 0.98 -13.52
CA ASN A 122 -45.02 0.68 -12.53
C ASN A 122 -46.02 1.83 -12.37
N GLN A 123 -45.58 3.08 -12.31
CA GLN A 123 -46.50 4.23 -12.25
C GLN A 123 -47.38 4.32 -13.49
N LYS A 124 -46.81 4.18 -14.69
CA LYS A 124 -47.58 4.19 -15.94
C LYS A 124 -48.57 3.01 -16.02
N MET A 125 -48.18 1.85 -15.49
CA MET A 125 -49.07 0.70 -15.33
C MET A 125 -50.18 1.01 -14.33
N HIS A 126 -49.87 1.58 -13.16
CA HIS A 126 -50.87 1.94 -12.15
C HIS A 126 -51.84 3.02 -12.65
N GLU A 127 -51.36 4.04 -13.36
CA GLU A 127 -52.19 5.05 -14.02
C GLU A 127 -53.11 4.41 -15.07
N LYS A 128 -52.56 3.51 -15.89
CA LYS A 128 -53.35 2.73 -16.85
C LYS A 128 -54.32 1.76 -16.18
N LEU A 129 -53.96 1.13 -15.05
CA LEU A 129 -54.79 0.18 -14.32
C LEU A 129 -55.93 0.89 -13.58
N ASN A 130 -55.64 2.05 -13.00
CA ASN A 130 -56.65 2.95 -12.44
C ASN A 130 -57.59 3.47 -13.55
N SER A 131 -57.09 3.61 -14.77
CA SER A 131 -57.88 3.92 -15.97
C SER A 131 -58.58 2.69 -16.59
N TRP A 132 -58.16 1.46 -16.26
CA TRP A 132 -58.53 0.25 -17.00
C TRP A 132 -58.63 -0.95 -16.03
N VAL A 133 -59.78 -1.06 -15.36
CA VAL A 133 -60.14 -2.15 -14.43
C VAL A 133 -60.64 -3.42 -15.15
N GLU A 134 -60.68 -3.48 -16.48
CA GLU A 134 -61.44 -4.55 -17.19
C GLU A 134 -60.65 -5.67 -17.87
N TRP A 135 -59.32 -5.72 -17.78
CA TRP A 135 -58.56 -6.82 -18.41
C TRP A 135 -57.52 -7.35 -17.41
N LYS A 136 -57.84 -8.48 -16.80
CA LYS A 136 -56.91 -9.17 -15.91
C LYS A 136 -56.24 -10.29 -16.67
N THR A 137 -54.97 -10.47 -16.34
CA THR A 137 -54.21 -11.74 -16.36
C THR A 137 -53.82 -12.25 -17.74
N GLU A 138 -52.55 -12.09 -18.11
CA GLU A 138 -51.67 -13.24 -18.44
C GLU A 138 -50.23 -12.79 -18.75
N GLY A 139 -49.28 -13.51 -18.13
CA GLY A 139 -47.95 -13.77 -18.67
C GLY A 139 -46.83 -12.81 -18.30
N GLN A 140 -46.13 -13.04 -17.17
CA GLN A 140 -44.75 -12.55 -16.98
C GLN A 140 -44.03 -13.26 -15.82
N GLU A 141 -43.65 -14.54 -15.99
CA GLU A 141 -42.83 -15.25 -14.99
C GLU A 141 -41.34 -15.42 -15.41
N GLU A 142 -41.01 -15.34 -16.70
CA GLU A 142 -39.61 -15.51 -17.17
C GLU A 142 -38.73 -14.25 -16.98
N ASP A 143 -39.27 -13.06 -17.26
CA ASP A 143 -38.54 -11.78 -17.20
C ASP A 143 -38.17 -11.35 -15.76
N ALA A 144 -38.99 -11.76 -14.78
CA ALA A 144 -38.76 -11.44 -13.37
C ALA A 144 -37.51 -12.15 -12.80
N SER A 145 -37.19 -13.37 -13.28
CA SER A 145 -36.05 -14.15 -12.79
C SER A 145 -34.71 -13.57 -13.28
N GLU A 146 -34.65 -13.11 -14.53
CA GLU A 146 -33.46 -12.48 -15.11
C GLU A 146 -33.19 -11.11 -14.47
N ALA A 147 -34.24 -10.30 -14.26
CA ALA A 147 -34.12 -9.01 -13.58
C ALA A 147 -33.56 -9.15 -12.16
N VAL A 148 -34.07 -10.10 -11.36
CA VAL A 148 -33.58 -10.35 -9.98
C VAL A 148 -32.11 -10.83 -9.98
N GLN A 149 -31.69 -11.61 -10.98
CA GLN A 149 -30.28 -12.00 -11.13
C GLN A 149 -29.38 -10.80 -11.47
N ILE A 150 -29.83 -9.91 -12.37
CA ILE A 150 -29.08 -8.69 -12.72
C ILE A 150 -28.97 -7.76 -11.51
N GLU A 151 -30.04 -7.59 -10.74
CA GLU A 151 -30.00 -6.79 -9.50
C GLU A 151 -28.99 -7.35 -8.50
N SER A 152 -29.08 -8.64 -8.20
CA SER A 152 -28.20 -9.29 -7.22
C SER A 152 -26.72 -9.23 -7.64
N ARG A 153 -26.43 -9.44 -8.94
CA ARG A 153 -25.09 -9.31 -9.51
C ARG A 153 -24.56 -7.89 -9.41
N THR A 154 -25.38 -6.89 -9.73
CA THR A 154 -25.00 -5.47 -9.67
C THR A 154 -24.73 -5.05 -8.22
N LEU A 155 -25.58 -5.47 -7.28
CA LEU A 155 -25.35 -5.25 -5.85
C LEU A 155 -24.08 -5.96 -5.35
N ALA A 156 -23.79 -7.17 -5.83
CA ALA A 156 -22.54 -7.86 -5.47
C ALA A 156 -21.30 -7.09 -5.96
N ILE A 157 -21.34 -6.51 -7.15
CA ILE A 157 -20.29 -5.62 -7.66
C ILE A 157 -20.15 -4.38 -6.76
N ALA A 158 -21.27 -3.71 -6.45
CA ALA A 158 -21.27 -2.54 -5.56
C ALA A 158 -20.68 -2.86 -4.17
N ARG A 159 -21.06 -3.99 -3.56
CA ARG A 159 -20.52 -4.44 -2.26
C ARG A 159 -19.03 -4.73 -2.34
N LYS A 160 -18.56 -5.37 -3.41
CA LYS A 160 -17.12 -5.63 -3.61
C LYS A 160 -16.32 -4.34 -3.72
N LEU A 161 -16.77 -3.39 -4.56
CA LEU A 161 -16.09 -2.12 -4.78
C LEU A 161 -16.06 -1.26 -3.50
N THR A 162 -17.19 -1.16 -2.81
CA THR A 162 -17.27 -0.41 -1.54
C THR A 162 -16.40 -1.02 -0.45
N HIS A 163 -16.34 -2.35 -0.36
CA HIS A 163 -15.45 -3.04 0.58
C HIS A 163 -13.95 -2.80 0.24
N GLN A 164 -13.57 -2.88 -1.04
CA GLN A 164 -12.20 -2.59 -1.48
C GLN A 164 -11.80 -1.15 -1.18
N LEU A 165 -12.71 -0.20 -1.41
CA LEU A 165 -12.54 1.21 -1.12
C LEU A 165 -12.37 1.46 0.38
N GLN A 166 -13.27 0.90 1.20
CA GLN A 166 -13.20 0.99 2.66
C GLN A 166 -11.87 0.45 3.20
N THR A 167 -11.48 -0.76 2.76
CA THR A 167 -10.23 -1.40 3.19
C THR A 167 -9.02 -0.53 2.83
N THR A 168 -9.01 0.03 1.62
CA THR A 168 -7.92 0.90 1.16
C THR A 168 -7.85 2.19 1.97
N CYS A 169 -8.98 2.83 2.25
CA CYS A 169 -9.03 4.06 3.05
C CYS A 169 -8.64 3.82 4.53
N LEU A 170 -9.07 2.72 5.14
CA LEU A 170 -8.65 2.35 6.50
C LEU A 170 -7.14 2.07 6.57
N THR A 171 -6.60 1.38 5.57
CA THR A 171 -5.15 1.14 5.46
C THR A 171 -4.40 2.45 5.30
N LEU A 172 -4.95 3.40 4.53
CA LEU A 172 -4.39 4.73 4.37
C LEU A 172 -4.31 5.49 5.69
N VAL A 173 -5.38 5.51 6.48
CA VAL A 173 -5.40 6.17 7.81
C VAL A 173 -4.24 5.68 8.67
N SER A 174 -4.04 4.35 8.77
CA SER A 174 -2.92 3.78 9.52
C SER A 174 -1.55 4.16 8.94
N SER A 175 -1.44 4.28 7.61
CA SER A 175 -0.18 4.64 6.94
C SER A 175 0.18 6.13 7.06
N LEU A 176 -0.78 6.98 7.43
CA LEU A 176 -0.63 8.43 7.53
C LEU A 176 -0.39 8.90 8.97
N GLN A 177 -0.15 7.97 9.90
CA GLN A 177 0.06 8.27 11.30
C GLN A 177 1.30 9.16 11.51
N GLY A 178 1.14 10.25 12.28
CA GLY A 178 2.19 11.22 12.56
C GLY A 178 2.27 12.38 11.56
N LEU A 179 1.28 12.51 10.68
CA LEU A 179 1.09 13.71 9.86
C LEU A 179 0.39 14.82 10.67
N PRO A 180 0.35 16.07 10.18
CA PRO A 180 -0.45 17.11 10.81
C PRO A 180 -1.92 16.72 10.92
N GLN A 181 -2.57 17.14 12.00
CA GLN A 181 -3.93 16.75 12.34
C GLN A 181 -4.93 17.01 11.20
N ASN A 182 -4.82 18.13 10.48
CA ASN A 182 -5.71 18.45 9.37
C ASN A 182 -5.60 17.44 8.20
N ILE A 183 -4.44 16.80 8.03
CA ILE A 183 -4.21 15.78 6.99
C ILE A 183 -4.72 14.42 7.45
N GLU A 184 -4.52 14.09 8.73
CA GLU A 184 -5.08 12.87 9.32
C GLU A 184 -6.62 12.91 9.32
N GLU A 185 -7.23 14.05 9.64
CA GLU A 185 -8.68 14.27 9.60
C GLU A 185 -9.26 14.11 8.19
N GLN A 186 -8.54 14.57 7.16
CA GLN A 186 -8.92 14.32 5.76
C GLN A 186 -8.99 12.81 5.48
N ALA A 187 -7.90 12.08 5.73
CA ALA A 187 -7.87 10.64 5.52
C ALA A 187 -8.95 9.90 6.33
N GLN A 188 -9.22 10.34 7.56
CA GLN A 188 -10.25 9.78 8.41
C GLN A 188 -11.65 10.05 7.86
N SER A 189 -11.93 11.27 7.38
CA SER A 189 -13.19 11.63 6.72
C SER A 189 -13.45 10.78 5.47
N ALA A 190 -12.41 10.53 4.67
CA ALA A 190 -12.48 9.60 3.54
C ALA A 190 -12.84 8.17 3.98
N ALA A 191 -12.20 7.65 5.03
CA ALA A 191 -12.48 6.31 5.56
C ALA A 191 -13.89 6.19 6.18
N GLN A 192 -14.37 7.23 6.86
CA GLN A 192 -15.74 7.29 7.39
C GLN A 192 -16.76 7.28 6.25
N SER A 193 -16.55 8.11 5.22
CA SER A 193 -17.40 8.14 4.03
C SER A 193 -17.45 6.77 3.33
N ALA A 194 -16.29 6.12 3.13
CA ALA A 194 -16.24 4.78 2.55
C ALA A 194 -16.99 3.73 3.39
N THR A 195 -16.91 3.84 4.72
CA THR A 195 -17.60 2.95 5.67
C THR A 195 -19.11 3.14 5.61
N GLU A 196 -19.59 4.39 5.53
CA GLU A 196 -21.02 4.68 5.43
C GLU A 196 -21.60 4.13 4.12
N ILE A 197 -20.92 4.39 2.99
CA ILE A 197 -21.31 3.86 1.68
C ILE A 197 -21.34 2.32 1.73
N TYR A 198 -20.28 1.67 2.23
CA TYR A 198 -20.26 0.22 2.39
C TYR A 198 -21.46 -0.30 3.21
N SER A 199 -21.76 0.36 4.33
CA SER A 199 -22.89 -0.04 5.19
C SER A 199 -24.24 0.05 4.48
N ASN A 200 -24.41 1.05 3.61
CA ASN A 200 -25.62 1.26 2.82
C ASN A 200 -25.82 0.13 1.79
N PHE A 201 -24.78 -0.21 1.02
CA PHE A 201 -24.84 -1.27 0.02
C PHE A 201 -24.86 -2.69 0.61
N ASN A 202 -24.27 -2.87 1.79
CA ASN A 202 -24.25 -4.17 2.46
C ASN A 202 -25.62 -4.58 3.02
N LYS A 203 -26.45 -3.61 3.44
CA LYS A 203 -27.80 -3.86 3.98
C LYS A 203 -28.85 -4.09 2.90
N ALA A 204 -28.66 -3.52 1.71
CA ALA A 204 -29.63 -3.65 0.61
C ALA A 204 -29.65 -5.08 0.06
N SER A 205 -30.83 -5.65 -0.15
CA SER A 205 -31.03 -6.97 -0.76
C SER A 205 -31.51 -6.87 -2.22
N ALA A 206 -32.21 -5.79 -2.55
CA ALA A 206 -32.72 -5.45 -3.87
C ALA A 206 -32.54 -3.95 -4.14
N PHE A 207 -32.72 -3.52 -5.39
CA PHE A 207 -32.55 -2.09 -5.74
C PHE A 207 -33.53 -1.17 -5.00
N LYS A 208 -34.77 -1.63 -4.76
CA LYS A 208 -35.79 -0.89 -4.01
C LYS A 208 -35.38 -0.52 -2.57
N ASP A 209 -34.42 -1.24 -1.98
CA ASP A 209 -33.95 -1.00 -0.60
C ASP A 209 -33.01 0.21 -0.51
N LEU A 210 -32.47 0.65 -1.65
CA LEU A 210 -31.61 1.82 -1.76
C LEU A 210 -32.47 3.03 -2.09
N SER A 211 -32.60 4.01 -1.19
CA SER A 211 -33.38 5.23 -1.48
C SER A 211 -32.62 6.22 -2.38
N ASP A 212 -33.35 7.13 -3.03
CA ASP A 212 -32.74 8.20 -3.85
C ASP A 212 -31.82 9.11 -3.03
N GLY A 213 -32.18 9.35 -1.77
CA GLY A 213 -31.35 10.07 -0.81
C GLY A 213 -30.04 9.34 -0.52
N MET A 214 -30.06 8.00 -0.38
CA MET A 214 -28.85 7.20 -0.18
C MET A 214 -27.96 7.20 -1.42
N LEU A 215 -28.53 7.07 -2.63
CA LEU A 215 -27.75 7.11 -3.88
C LEU A 215 -27.12 8.49 -4.10
N THR A 216 -27.87 9.56 -3.86
CA THR A 216 -27.36 10.94 -3.95
C THR A 216 -26.29 11.22 -2.90
N SER A 217 -26.51 10.78 -1.64
CA SER A 217 -25.52 10.90 -0.57
C SER A 217 -24.23 10.16 -0.92
N SER A 218 -24.35 8.92 -1.42
CA SER A 218 -23.20 8.11 -1.87
C SER A 218 -22.37 8.85 -2.93
N LYS A 219 -23.00 9.40 -3.97
CA LYS A 219 -22.30 10.19 -5.01
C LYS A 219 -21.55 11.39 -4.43
N SER A 220 -22.22 12.16 -3.56
CA SER A 220 -21.59 13.30 -2.89
C SER A 220 -20.40 12.85 -2.02
N GLN A 221 -20.55 11.77 -1.26
CA GLN A 221 -19.50 11.22 -0.41
C GLN A 221 -18.30 10.69 -1.22
N LEU A 222 -18.55 10.09 -2.38
CA LEU A 222 -17.50 9.67 -3.31
C LEU A 222 -16.68 10.86 -3.83
N GLY A 223 -17.35 11.96 -4.18
CA GLY A 223 -16.69 13.22 -4.56
C GLY A 223 -15.82 13.77 -3.42
N LYS A 224 -16.39 13.92 -2.22
CA LYS A 224 -15.66 14.41 -1.03
C LYS A 224 -14.45 13.54 -0.69
N MET A 225 -14.58 12.22 -0.81
CA MET A 225 -13.48 11.30 -0.56
C MET A 225 -12.37 11.48 -1.59
N LYS A 226 -12.72 11.67 -2.87
CA LYS A 226 -11.74 11.99 -3.91
C LYS A 226 -10.98 13.28 -3.57
N ASP A 227 -11.68 14.36 -3.25
CA ASP A 227 -11.07 15.64 -2.89
C ASP A 227 -10.16 15.52 -1.67
N SER A 228 -10.59 14.73 -0.68
CA SER A 228 -9.81 14.47 0.52
C SER A 228 -8.53 13.67 0.24
N LEU A 229 -8.57 12.66 -0.62
CA LEU A 229 -7.38 11.91 -1.03
C LEU A 229 -6.43 12.77 -1.88
N ASP A 230 -6.98 13.68 -2.68
CA ASP A 230 -6.21 14.68 -3.41
C ASP A 230 -5.49 15.64 -2.45
N GLY A 231 -6.17 16.15 -1.42
CA GLY A 231 -5.59 17.01 -0.40
C GLY A 231 -4.44 16.36 0.39
N VAL A 232 -4.59 15.09 0.78
CA VAL A 232 -3.51 14.32 1.42
C VAL A 232 -2.29 14.21 0.49
N MET A 233 -2.52 13.87 -0.78
CA MET A 233 -1.43 13.72 -1.74
C MET A 233 -0.74 15.05 -2.03
N ASP A 234 -1.49 16.15 -2.15
CA ASP A 234 -0.95 17.48 -2.36
C ASP A 234 -0.04 17.91 -1.20
N TYR A 235 -0.48 17.70 0.05
CA TYR A 235 0.37 17.94 1.21
C TYR A 235 1.67 17.13 1.14
N LEU A 236 1.57 15.83 0.85
CA LEU A 236 2.74 14.96 0.81
C LEU A 236 3.73 15.39 -0.27
N VAL A 237 3.30 15.72 -1.49
CA VAL A 237 4.24 16.12 -2.56
C VAL A 237 5.01 17.39 -2.20
N ASN A 238 4.40 18.29 -1.45
CA ASN A 238 4.96 19.60 -1.13
C ASN A 238 5.72 19.64 0.21
N ASN A 239 5.68 18.58 1.03
CA ASN A 239 6.24 18.58 2.38
C ASN A 239 7.00 17.29 2.71
N THR A 240 8.01 17.39 3.58
CA THR A 240 8.67 16.21 4.17
C THR A 240 8.39 16.14 5.68
N PRO A 241 7.27 15.55 6.10
CA PRO A 241 6.83 15.55 7.49
C PRO A 241 7.73 14.66 8.36
N LEU A 242 8.51 15.25 9.26
CA LEU A 242 9.48 14.52 10.09
C LEU A 242 8.83 13.59 11.12
N ASN A 243 7.60 13.89 11.56
CA ASN A 243 6.89 13.06 12.53
C ASN A 243 6.16 11.87 11.89
N TRP A 244 6.11 11.80 10.56
CA TRP A 244 5.41 10.76 9.82
C TRP A 244 6.03 9.39 10.08
N LEU A 245 5.20 8.46 10.53
CA LEU A 245 5.56 7.09 10.82
C LEU A 245 5.48 6.25 9.55
N VAL A 246 6.65 5.89 9.00
CA VAL A 246 6.76 5.13 7.75
C VAL A 246 7.16 3.67 7.99
N GLY A 247 6.63 2.78 7.16
CA GLY A 247 6.85 1.33 7.28
C GLY A 247 5.80 0.49 6.52
N PRO A 248 5.62 -0.79 6.90
CA PRO A 248 6.54 -1.56 7.73
C PRO A 248 7.90 -1.76 7.04
N PHE A 249 8.97 -1.80 7.84
CA PHE A 249 10.30 -2.23 7.43
C PHE A 249 10.65 -3.57 8.07
N TYR A 250 11.46 -4.37 7.38
CA TYR A 250 11.85 -5.70 7.80
C TYR A 250 13.38 -5.77 7.97
N PRO A 251 13.89 -6.25 9.12
CA PRO A 251 15.32 -6.41 9.32
C PRO A 251 15.89 -7.44 8.34
N ARG A 252 17.04 -7.14 7.73
CA ARG A 252 17.85 -8.13 7.02
C ARG A 252 18.72 -8.87 8.03
N LEU A 253 18.53 -10.17 8.18
CA LEU A 253 19.54 -11.03 8.83
C LEU A 253 20.67 -11.23 7.82
N ALA A 254 21.91 -10.93 8.21
CA ALA A 254 23.07 -11.25 7.38
C ALA A 254 23.09 -12.76 7.08
N PRO A 255 23.48 -13.20 5.87
CA PRO A 255 23.78 -14.61 5.66
C PRO A 255 24.82 -15.03 6.69
N ALA A 256 24.57 -16.16 7.36
CA ALA A 256 25.57 -16.74 8.27
C ALA A 256 26.90 -16.85 7.52
N PRO A 257 28.03 -16.48 8.15
CA PRO A 257 29.32 -16.64 7.50
C PRO A 257 29.44 -18.10 7.07
N HIS A 258 29.55 -18.33 5.77
CA HIS A 258 29.90 -19.62 5.24
C HIS A 258 31.16 -20.04 5.97
N SER A 259 31.06 -21.09 6.79
CA SER A 259 32.23 -21.77 7.32
C SER A 259 33.05 -22.16 6.11
N SER A 260 34.14 -21.44 5.89
CA SER A 260 35.20 -21.86 4.99
C SER A 260 35.64 -23.23 5.47
N GLU A 261 35.16 -24.27 4.80
CA GLU A 261 35.73 -25.61 4.87
C GLU A 261 37.18 -25.47 4.40
N SER A 262 38.06 -25.27 5.38
CA SER A 262 39.49 -25.46 5.23
C SER A 262 39.70 -26.93 4.89
N ASN A 263 39.74 -27.24 3.60
CA ASN A 263 40.10 -28.56 3.10
C ASN A 263 41.60 -28.77 3.38
N GLY A 264 41.92 -29.14 4.62
CA GLY A 264 43.21 -29.68 5.02
C GLY A 264 43.34 -31.10 4.49
N GLN A 265 43.80 -31.24 3.25
CA GLN A 265 44.29 -32.52 2.73
C GLN A 265 45.63 -32.86 3.40
N GLU A 266 45.57 -33.52 4.56
CA GLU A 266 46.70 -34.27 5.08
C GLU A 266 46.56 -35.74 4.64
N LYS A 267 47.30 -36.04 3.58
CA LYS A 267 47.40 -37.34 2.93
C LYS A 267 48.33 -38.24 3.74
N SER A 268 47.84 -39.36 4.25
CA SER A 268 48.66 -40.48 4.71
C SER A 268 48.20 -41.77 4.02
N PRO A 269 49.10 -42.56 3.41
CA PRO A 269 48.73 -43.71 2.59
C PRO A 269 48.65 -45.01 3.40
N SER A 270 47.64 -45.84 3.12
CA SER A 270 47.62 -47.26 3.52
C SER A 270 48.37 -48.11 2.49
N PRO A 271 49.25 -49.04 2.90
CA PRO A 271 49.76 -50.07 2.03
C PRO A 271 48.98 -51.38 2.23
N GLU A 272 48.29 -51.84 1.19
CA GLU A 272 47.93 -53.25 1.04
C GLU A 272 49.06 -53.94 0.27
N ALA A 273 49.75 -54.86 0.94
CA ALA A 273 50.56 -55.88 0.29
C ALA A 273 50.20 -57.23 0.90
N GLU A 274 49.48 -58.02 0.12
CA GLU A 274 49.32 -59.47 0.33
C GLU A 274 50.69 -60.13 0.49
N MET A 275 50.85 -60.98 1.51
CA MET A 275 51.65 -62.21 1.36
C MET A 275 51.14 -63.28 2.32
N LYS A 276 50.84 -64.44 1.73
CA LYS A 276 50.32 -65.66 2.35
C LYS A 276 51.30 -66.31 3.36
N PRO A 277 50.80 -67.14 4.28
CA PRO A 277 51.53 -67.62 5.45
C PRO A 277 52.34 -68.88 5.14
N LEU A 278 53.45 -69.14 5.85
CA LEU A 278 53.89 -70.52 6.14
C LEU A 278 55.03 -70.61 7.18
N ASN A 279 54.73 -71.40 8.22
CA ASN A 279 55.58 -72.26 9.06
C ASN A 279 56.80 -71.70 9.84
N TYR A 280 56.70 -71.83 11.16
CA TYR A 280 57.79 -72.20 12.08
C TYR A 280 57.77 -73.75 12.25
N PRO A 281 58.92 -74.43 12.48
CA PRO A 281 59.49 -74.47 13.83
C PRO A 281 61.03 -74.59 13.93
N GLN A 282 61.52 -74.26 15.14
CA GLN A 282 62.85 -74.50 15.78
C GLN A 282 64.13 -74.34 14.96
#